data_AF-A0A3D0TP17-F1
#
_entry.id   AF-A0A3D0TP17-F1
#
_cell.length_a   1.000
_cell.length_b   1.000
_cell.length_c   1.000
_cell.angle_alpha   90.00
_cell.angle_beta   90.00
_cell.angle_gamma   90.00
#
_symmetry.space_group_name_H-M   'P 1'
#
loop_
_entity.id
_entity.type
_entity.pdbx_description
1 polymer ?
#
loop_
_entity_poly.entity_id
_entity_poly.type
_entity_poly.pdbx_seq_one_letter_code
_entity_poly.pdbx_strand_id
1 'polypeptide(L)' 'HCLPAHRGEEATDDVLDGAASVVWAQAENRMHVARGLLRFLAES' A
#
# COMPACT_ATOMS: atom_id res chain seq x y z
N HIS A 1 -1.65 0.68 -6.45
CA HIS A 1 -2.68 -0.37 -6.39
C HIS A 1 -2.50 -1.10 -5.07
N CYS A 2 -3.54 -1.30 -4.27
CA CYS A 2 -3.39 -2.08 -3.04
C CYS A 2 -3.09 -3.55 -3.39
N LEU A 3 -2.34 -4.23 -2.51
CA LEU A 3 -2.03 -5.65 -2.67
C LEU A 3 -2.98 -6.53 -1.83
N PRO A 4 -3.26 -7.77 -2.27
CA PRO A 4 -2.74 -8.40 -3.50
C PRO A 4 -3.39 -7.82 -4.78
N ALA A 5 -2.65 -7.82 -5.88
CA ALA A 5 -3.13 -7.40 -7.19
C ALA A 5 -3.00 -8.55 -8.19
N HIS A 6 -3.99 -8.73 -9.07
CA HIS A 6 -3.94 -9.72 -10.15
C HIS A 6 -3.12 -9.20 -11.33
N ARG A 7 -1.90 -9.74 -11.48
CA ARG A 7 -0.97 -9.37 -12.56
C ARG A 7 -1.58 -9.71 -13.92
N GLY A 8 -1.50 -8.76 -14.86
CA GLY A 8 -2.06 -8.88 -16.20
C GLY A 8 -3.55 -8.57 -16.32
N GLU A 9 -4.28 -8.49 -15.21
CA GLU A 9 -5.71 -8.12 -15.19
C GLU A 9 -5.92 -6.73 -14.59
N GLU A 10 -5.36 -6.47 -13.42
CA GLU A 10 -5.50 -5.22 -12.68
C GLU A 10 -4.35 -4.24 -12.97
N ALA A 11 -3.15 -4.77 -13.22
CA ALA A 11 -1.98 -4.03 -13.65
C ALA A 11 -0.98 -4.95 -14.35
N THR A 12 -0.24 -4.43 -15.32
CA THR A 12 0.87 -5.15 -15.95
C THR A 12 2.06 -5.23 -15.02
N ASP A 13 2.96 -6.20 -15.27
CA ASP A 13 4.20 -6.36 -14.50
C ASP A 13 5.07 -5.11 -14.56
N ASP A 14 5.22 -4.52 -15.75
CA ASP A 14 6.00 -3.29 -15.96
C ASP A 14 5.48 -2.10 -15.13
N VAL A 15 4.17 -2.05 -14.84
CA VAL A 15 3.58 -0.99 -14.01
C VAL A 15 3.77 -1.31 -12.52
N LEU A 16 3.59 -2.57 -12.12
CA LEU A 16 3.73 -2.98 -10.71
C LEU A 16 5.18 -2.94 -10.21
N ASP A 17 6.13 -3.23 -11.09
CA ASP A 17 7.56 -3.31 -10.76
C ASP A 17 8.37 -2.12 -11.33
N GLY A 18 7.71 -1.21 -12.07
CA GLY A 18 8.32 -0.03 -12.67
C GLY A 18 8.69 1.08 -11.66
N ALA A 19 9.52 2.02 -12.09
CA ALA A 19 10.09 3.08 -11.23
C ALA A 19 9.05 4.03 -10.60
N ALA A 20 7.85 4.14 -11.19
CA ALA A 20 6.74 4.92 -10.63
C ALA A 20 5.86 4.12 -9.66
N SER A 21 6.12 2.83 -9.47
CA SER A 21 5.34 1.98 -8.59
C SER A 21 5.62 2.28 -7.13
N VAL A 22 4.53 2.42 -6.37
CA VAL A 22 4.58 2.63 -4.91
C VAL A 22 3.85 1.53 -4.16
N VAL A 23 3.57 0.38 -4.80
CA VAL A 23 2.74 -0.70 -4.21
C VAL A 23 3.37 -1.28 -2.94
N TRP A 24 4.70 -1.39 -2.89
CA TRP A 24 5.42 -1.87 -1.72
C TRP A 24 5.43 -0.85 -0.58
N ALA A 25 5.68 0.42 -0.89
CA ALA A 25 5.60 1.51 0.09
C ALA A 25 4.19 1.64 0.67
N GLN A 26 3.15 1.52 -0.17
CA GLN A 26 1.75 1.50 0.26
C GLN A 26 1.49 0.32 1.21
N ALA A 27 2.01 -0.88 0.91
CA ALA A 27 1.81 -2.07 1.72
C ALA A 27 2.46 -1.95 3.11
N GLU A 28 3.69 -1.44 3.18
CA GLU A 28 4.41 -1.15 4.43
C GLU A 28 3.68 -0.09 5.27
N ASN A 29 3.25 0.99 4.62
CA ASN A 29 2.54 2.09 5.27
C ASN A 29 1.23 1.68 5.94
N ARG A 30 0.65 0.51 5.62
CA ARG A 30 -0.53 -0.01 6.32
C ARG A 30 -0.30 -0.14 7.82
N MET A 31 0.87 -0.64 8.26
CA MET A 31 1.19 -0.77 9.68
C MET A 31 1.32 0.61 10.34
N HIS A 32 2.02 1.54 9.68
CA HIS A 32 2.25 2.88 10.21
C HIS A 32 0.94 3.65 10.35
N VAL A 33 0.06 3.59 9.35
CA VAL A 33 -1.26 4.20 9.39
C VAL A 33 -2.11 3.59 10.49
N ALA A 34 -2.15 2.26 10.63
CA ALA A 34 -2.91 1.61 11.70
C ALA A 34 -2.44 2.07 13.09
N ARG A 35 -1.12 2.16 13.31
CA ARG A 35 -0.55 2.67 14.57
C ARG A 35 -0.91 4.13 14.82
N GLY A 36 -0.80 4.98 13.79
CA GLY A 36 -1.17 6.40 13.89
C GLY A 36 -2.65 6.59 14.20
N LEU A 37 -3.53 5.81 13.56
CA LEU A 37 -4.96 5.84 13.80
C LEU A 37 -5.31 5.40 15.24
N LEU A 38 -4.73 4.30 15.72
CA LEU A 38 -4.95 3.84 17.09
C LEU A 38 -4.50 4.89 18.12
N ARG A 39 -3.34 5.53 17.89
CA ARG A 39 -2.86 6.63 18.72
C ARG A 39 -3.83 7.80 18.72
N PHE A 40 -4.27 8.24 17.54
CA PHE A 40 -5.21 9.34 17.39
C PHE A 40 -6.52 9.08 18.14
N LEU A 41 -7.09 7.89 18.00
CA LEU A 41 -8.34 7.50 18.67
C LEU A 41 -8.18 7.35 20.18
N ALA A 42 -7.01 6.97 20.68
CA ALA A 42 -6.75 6.82 22.11
C ALA A 42 -6.51 8.16 22.83
N GLU A 43 -6.16 9.21 22.08
CA GLU A 43 -5.90 10.56 22.59
C GLU A 43 -6.99 11.58 22.24
N SER A 44 -8.00 11.16 21.48
CA SER A 44 -9.22 11.91 21.20
C SER A 44 -10.23 11.75 22.33
#